data_AF-A0A968WYE9-F1
#
_entry.id   AF-A0A968WYE9-F1
#
_cell.length_a   1.000
_cell.length_b   1.000
_cell.length_c   1.000
_cell.angle_alpha   90.00
_cell.angle_beta   90.00
_cell.angle_gamma   90.00
#
_symmetry.space_group_name_H-M   'P 1'
#
loop_
_entity.id
_entity.type
_entity.pdbx_description
1 polymer ?
#
loop_
_entity_poly.entity_id
_entity_poly.type
_entity_poly.pdbx_seq_one_letter_code
_entity_poly.pdbx_strand_id
1 'polypeptide(L)'
;MKNHEAIERQRALERELEDQKLAAERDAIERERLKIEEARVALERQQGEVAAAQAEVIRKREEELASREVKLEKIQTDLSEKEDELKEKTQHLSDRDIDLAGREAIAFKPTERREPVADHQLFYDSLSSYGSWFESPDYGYVWQPAAVRDSNWRPYTRGSWACSDRGWAWVSDEPFGWATYHYGRWTLVRGRGWIWVPGSEWAPSWCTWRESNDHIGWALSRLRL
;
A
#
# COMPACT_ATOMS: atom_id res chain seq x y z
N MET A 1 101.65 27.76 -56.26
CA MET A 1 101.73 27.35 -54.83
C MET A 1 100.70 28.06 -53.95
N LYS A 2 100.68 29.40 -53.82
CA LYS A 2 99.76 30.12 -52.91
C LYS A 2 98.25 29.82 -53.11
N ASN A 3 97.80 29.59 -54.35
CA ASN A 3 96.39 29.31 -54.64
C ASN A 3 95.94 27.89 -54.20
N HIS A 4 96.85 26.91 -54.21
CA HIS A 4 96.56 25.54 -53.78
C HIS A 4 96.43 25.45 -52.25
N GLU A 5 97.31 26.14 -51.51
CA GLU A 5 97.21 26.26 -50.05
C GLU A 5 95.94 26.98 -49.60
N ALA A 6 95.48 27.99 -50.35
CA ALA A 6 94.23 28.70 -50.06
C ALA A 6 93.00 27.79 -50.20
N ILE A 7 92.96 26.95 -51.25
CA ILE A 7 91.87 25.99 -51.48
C ILE A 7 91.84 24.91 -50.38
N GLU A 8 92.99 24.38 -49.99
CA GLU A 8 93.06 23.38 -48.92
C GLU A 8 92.68 23.95 -47.55
N ARG A 9 93.04 25.21 -47.26
CA ARG A 9 92.56 25.92 -46.06
C ARG A 9 91.06 26.15 -46.08
N GLN A 10 90.49 26.50 -47.24
CA GLN A 10 89.05 26.68 -47.39
C GLN A 10 88.29 25.36 -47.15
N ARG A 11 88.77 24.25 -47.72
CA ARG A 11 88.20 22.92 -47.49
C ARG A 11 88.31 22.47 -46.02
N ALA A 12 89.40 22.82 -45.34
CA ALA A 12 89.57 22.52 -43.92
C ALA A 12 88.58 23.30 -43.05
N LEU A 13 88.39 24.60 -43.32
CA LEU A 13 87.39 25.44 -42.64
C LEU A 13 85.96 24.97 -42.89
N GLU A 14 85.64 24.56 -44.12
CA GLU A 14 84.32 24.01 -44.46
C GLU A 14 84.04 22.71 -43.68
N ARG A 15 85.02 21.80 -43.56
CA ARG A 15 84.89 20.59 -42.74
C ARG A 15 84.71 20.90 -41.26
N GLU A 16 85.51 21.84 -40.73
CA GLU A 16 85.39 22.24 -39.33
C GLU A 16 84.02 22.85 -39.03
N LEU A 17 83.50 23.66 -39.96
CA LEU A 17 82.15 24.23 -39.85
C LEU A 17 81.06 23.16 -39.93
N GLU A 18 81.21 22.15 -40.81
CA GLU A 18 80.29 21.01 -40.89
C GLU A 18 80.31 20.17 -39.61
N ASP A 19 81.49 19.88 -39.06
CA ASP A 19 81.64 19.16 -37.79
C ASP A 19 81.01 19.93 -36.62
N GLN A 20 81.19 21.25 -36.57
CA GLN A 20 80.55 22.12 -35.57
C GLN A 20 79.02 22.12 -35.69
N LYS A 21 78.49 22.17 -36.92
CA LYS A 21 77.04 22.08 -37.16
C LYS A 21 76.48 20.73 -36.73
N LEU A 22 77.17 19.64 -37.08
CA LEU A 22 76.76 18.29 -36.70
C LEU A 22 76.79 18.08 -35.18
N ALA A 23 77.79 18.64 -34.49
CA ALA A 23 77.86 18.63 -33.03
C ALA A 23 76.68 19.41 -32.41
N ALA A 24 76.41 20.63 -32.90
CA ALA A 24 75.29 21.43 -32.42
C ALA A 24 73.92 20.77 -32.67
N GLU A 25 73.75 20.09 -33.81
CA GLU A 25 72.55 19.31 -34.13
C GLU A 25 72.39 18.10 -33.19
N ARG A 26 73.47 17.37 -32.91
CA ARG A 26 73.45 16.26 -31.94
C ARG A 26 73.06 16.75 -30.55
N ASP A 27 73.64 17.84 -30.07
CA ASP A 27 73.30 18.44 -28.78
C ASP A 27 71.85 18.93 -28.72
N ALA A 28 71.30 19.40 -29.84
CA ALA A 28 69.88 19.78 -29.94
C ALA A 28 68.98 18.53 -29.87
N ILE A 29 69.32 17.46 -30.57
CA ILE A 29 68.59 16.18 -30.54
C ILE A 29 68.62 15.57 -29.14
N GLU A 30 69.76 15.57 -28.46
CA GLU A 30 69.87 15.04 -27.10
C GLU A 30 69.02 15.82 -26.10
N ARG A 31 68.97 17.15 -26.22
CA ARG A 31 68.10 18.00 -25.41
C ARG A 31 66.61 17.70 -25.64
N GLU A 32 66.19 17.54 -26.90
CA GLU A 32 64.80 17.17 -27.20
C GLU A 32 64.47 15.75 -26.73
N ARG A 33 65.40 14.80 -26.86
CA ARG A 33 65.25 13.44 -26.32
C ARG A 33 65.03 13.45 -24.81
N LEU A 34 65.82 14.26 -24.07
CA LEU A 34 65.66 14.39 -22.62
C LEU A 34 64.29 14.97 -22.25
N LYS A 35 63.83 16.01 -22.94
CA LYS A 35 62.48 16.58 -22.73
C LYS A 35 61.38 15.55 -22.97
N ILE A 36 61.50 14.74 -24.03
CA ILE A 36 60.54 13.68 -24.35
C ILE A 36 60.53 12.62 -23.25
N GLU A 37 61.71 12.19 -22.77
CA GLU A 37 61.78 11.19 -21.71
C GLU A 37 61.22 11.73 -20.39
N GLU A 38 61.51 12.98 -20.03
CA GLU A 38 60.93 13.65 -18.87
C GLU A 38 59.40 13.73 -18.97
N ALA A 39 58.88 14.15 -20.13
CA ALA A 39 57.44 14.19 -20.39
C ALA A 39 56.79 12.79 -20.34
N ARG A 40 57.49 11.76 -20.84
CA ARG A 40 57.04 10.37 -20.80
C ARG A 40 56.94 9.85 -19.36
N VAL A 41 57.97 10.08 -18.54
CA VAL A 41 57.96 9.71 -17.12
C VAL A 41 56.88 10.46 -16.36
N ALA A 42 56.66 11.74 -16.66
CA ALA A 42 55.59 12.53 -16.06
C ALA A 42 54.20 11.98 -16.41
N LEU A 43 53.99 11.60 -17.67
CA LEU A 43 52.74 10.98 -18.12
C LEU A 43 52.50 9.63 -17.45
N GLU A 44 53.52 8.79 -17.32
CA GLU A 44 53.41 7.49 -16.64
C GLU A 44 53.04 7.65 -15.16
N ARG A 45 53.63 8.65 -14.48
CA ARG A 45 53.24 8.99 -13.09
C ARG A 45 51.79 9.43 -13.01
N GLN A 46 51.36 10.32 -13.90
CA GLN A 46 49.97 10.78 -13.94
C GLN A 46 49.00 9.63 -14.23
N GLN A 47 49.35 8.72 -15.14
CA GLN A 47 48.56 7.53 -15.42
C GLN A 47 48.49 6.59 -14.20
N GLY A 48 49.59 6.43 -13.47
CA GLY A 48 49.62 5.68 -12.22
C GLY A 48 48.71 6.29 -11.15
N GLU A 49 48.72 7.62 -10.99
CA GLU A 49 47.83 8.33 -10.07
C GLU A 49 46.36 8.17 -10.45
N VAL A 50 46.02 8.29 -11.74
CA VAL A 50 44.66 8.09 -12.24
C VAL A 50 44.21 6.65 -12.03
N ALA A 51 45.07 5.66 -12.30
CA ALA A 51 44.76 4.25 -12.08
C ALA A 51 44.54 3.95 -10.58
N ALA A 52 45.37 4.50 -9.70
CA ALA A 52 45.19 4.38 -8.26
C ALA A 52 43.88 5.01 -7.77
N ALA A 53 43.55 6.20 -8.28
CA ALA A 53 42.29 6.87 -7.96
C ALA A 53 41.08 6.08 -8.46
N GLN A 54 41.15 5.50 -9.67
CA GLN A 54 40.11 4.63 -10.20
C GLN A 54 39.93 3.36 -9.37
N ALA A 55 41.02 2.71 -8.96
CA ALA A 55 40.96 1.53 -8.10
C ALA A 55 40.31 1.82 -6.75
N GLU A 56 40.59 2.99 -6.16
CA GLU A 56 39.95 3.44 -4.92
C GLU A 56 38.43 3.64 -5.09
N VAL A 57 38.00 4.24 -6.21
CA VAL A 57 36.58 4.41 -6.52
C VAL A 57 35.89 3.05 -6.68
N ILE A 58 36.52 2.11 -7.37
CA ILE A 58 36.00 0.75 -7.55
C ILE A 58 35.85 0.07 -6.20
N ARG A 59 36.88 0.09 -5.34
CA ARG A 59 36.83 -0.50 -4.00
C ARG A 59 35.68 0.04 -3.17
N LYS A 60 35.52 1.38 -3.11
CA LYS A 60 34.40 2.00 -2.39
C LYS A 60 33.05 1.57 -2.95
N ARG A 61 32.95 1.45 -4.28
CA ARG A 61 31.72 1.01 -4.92
C ARG A 61 31.40 -0.46 -4.61
N GLU A 62 32.41 -1.32 -4.57
CA GLU A 62 32.26 -2.72 -4.18
C GLU A 62 31.82 -2.86 -2.71
N GLU A 63 32.39 -2.07 -1.79
CA GLU A 63 31.95 -2.01 -0.39
C GLU A 63 30.49 -1.53 -0.25
N GLU A 64 30.09 -0.51 -1.03
CA GLU A 64 28.69 -0.06 -1.08
C GLU A 64 27.75 -1.15 -1.61
N LEU A 65 28.17 -1.89 -2.64
CA LEU A 65 27.39 -2.98 -3.22
C LEU A 65 27.23 -4.12 -2.23
N ALA A 66 28.31 -4.56 -1.58
CA ALA A 66 28.25 -5.59 -0.54
C ALA A 66 27.31 -5.17 0.60
N SER A 67 27.36 -3.90 1.03
CA SER A 67 26.45 -3.37 2.06
C SER A 67 24.99 -3.40 1.62
N ARG A 68 24.72 -3.13 0.33
CA ARG A 68 23.37 -3.20 -0.25
C ARG A 68 22.86 -4.62 -0.37
N GLU A 69 23.72 -5.56 -0.76
CA GLU A 69 23.39 -6.99 -0.86
C GLU A 69 22.93 -7.54 0.48
N VAL A 70 23.69 -7.28 1.55
CA VAL A 70 23.29 -7.68 2.92
C VAL A 70 21.94 -7.08 3.32
N LYS A 71 21.65 -5.83 2.95
CA LYS A 71 20.36 -5.19 3.22
C LYS A 71 19.22 -5.83 2.42
N LEU A 72 19.47 -6.22 1.18
CA LEU A 72 18.49 -6.90 0.33
C LEU A 72 18.17 -8.30 0.84
N GLU A 73 19.18 -9.06 1.26
CA GLU A 73 18.97 -10.38 1.88
C GLU A 73 18.08 -10.27 3.12
N LYS A 74 18.32 -9.27 3.98
CA LYS A 74 17.46 -9.02 5.13
C LYS A 74 16.01 -8.74 4.71
N ILE A 75 15.80 -7.89 3.70
CA ILE A 75 14.46 -7.58 3.20
C ILE A 75 13.77 -8.83 2.64
N GLN A 76 14.51 -9.70 1.95
CA GLN A 76 13.98 -10.96 1.42
C GLN A 76 13.54 -11.91 2.54
N THR A 77 14.33 -12.03 3.60
CA THR A 77 13.96 -12.83 4.78
C THR A 77 12.72 -12.27 5.46
N ASP A 78 12.69 -10.96 5.74
CA ASP A 78 11.54 -10.30 6.37
C ASP A 78 10.26 -10.48 5.52
N LEU A 79 10.39 -10.42 4.18
CA LEU A 79 9.27 -10.67 3.26
C LEU A 79 8.78 -12.12 3.34
N SER A 80 9.70 -13.10 3.33
CA SER A 80 9.34 -14.53 3.45
C SER A 80 8.60 -14.80 4.75
N GLU A 81 9.05 -14.24 5.87
CA GLU A 81 8.38 -14.37 7.17
C GLU A 81 6.96 -13.78 7.12
N LYS A 82 6.80 -12.61 6.47
CA LYS A 82 5.48 -11.99 6.29
C LYS A 82 4.56 -12.80 5.39
N GLU A 83 5.08 -13.42 4.35
CA GLU A 83 4.32 -14.33 3.49
C GLU A 83 3.82 -15.56 4.26
N ASP A 84 4.66 -16.15 5.11
CA ASP A 84 4.27 -17.26 5.98
C ASP A 84 3.21 -16.82 7.00
N GLU A 85 3.38 -15.67 7.66
CA GLU A 85 2.36 -15.10 8.57
C GLU A 85 1.01 -14.88 7.87
N LEU A 86 1.05 -14.36 6.63
CA LEU A 86 -0.16 -14.13 5.82
C LEU A 86 -0.84 -15.45 5.47
N LYS A 87 -0.05 -16.47 5.12
CA LYS A 87 -0.57 -17.80 4.80
C LYS A 87 -1.23 -18.44 6.01
N GLU A 88 -0.60 -18.37 7.19
CA GLU A 88 -1.20 -18.84 8.45
C GLU A 88 -2.50 -18.10 8.77
N LYS A 89 -2.53 -16.77 8.65
CA LYS A 89 -3.76 -15.98 8.87
C LYS A 89 -4.86 -16.36 7.89
N THR A 90 -4.52 -16.57 6.62
CA THR A 90 -5.47 -16.98 5.59
C THR A 90 -6.01 -18.37 5.88
N GLN A 91 -5.15 -19.30 6.29
CA GLN A 91 -5.56 -20.64 6.70
C GLN A 91 -6.45 -20.60 7.94
N HIS A 92 -6.11 -19.81 8.95
CA HIS A 92 -6.94 -19.61 10.14
C HIS A 92 -8.30 -18.99 9.81
N LEU A 93 -8.36 -18.03 8.88
CA LEU A 93 -9.61 -17.48 8.37
C LEU A 93 -10.44 -18.56 7.67
N SER A 94 -9.81 -19.36 6.81
CA SER A 94 -10.46 -20.51 6.15
C SER A 94 -10.99 -21.53 7.16
N ASP A 95 -10.23 -21.89 8.19
CA ASP A 95 -10.66 -22.83 9.23
C ASP A 95 -11.84 -22.26 10.03
N ARG A 96 -11.81 -20.96 10.31
CA ARG A 96 -12.93 -20.25 10.93
C ARG A 96 -14.15 -20.20 10.01
N ASP A 97 -13.97 -20.02 8.71
CA ASP A 97 -15.05 -20.05 7.72
C ASP A 97 -15.62 -21.47 7.58
N ILE A 98 -14.80 -22.51 7.73
CA ILE A 98 -15.23 -23.91 7.79
C ILE A 98 -16.02 -24.18 9.08
N ASP A 99 -15.59 -23.66 10.25
CA ASP A 99 -16.36 -23.72 11.50
C ASP A 99 -17.70 -22.97 11.37
N LEU A 100 -17.71 -21.81 10.70
CA LEU A 100 -18.91 -21.03 10.41
C LEU A 100 -19.82 -21.73 9.39
N ALA A 101 -19.28 -22.45 8.41
CA ALA A 101 -20.05 -23.23 7.44
C ALA A 101 -20.58 -24.54 8.03
N GLY A 102 -19.89 -25.11 9.03
CA GLY A 102 -20.31 -26.28 9.79
C GLY A 102 -21.34 -25.98 10.87
N ARG A 103 -21.40 -24.73 11.35
CA ARG A 103 -22.61 -24.22 11.98
C ARG A 103 -23.66 -24.17 10.89
N GLU A 104 -24.72 -24.97 11.02
CA GLU A 104 -25.89 -24.80 10.16
C GLU A 104 -26.22 -23.31 10.14
N ALA A 105 -26.09 -22.68 8.96
CA ALA A 105 -26.66 -21.36 8.72
C ALA A 105 -28.06 -21.44 9.29
N ILE A 106 -28.39 -20.56 10.26
CA ILE A 106 -29.65 -20.66 11.00
C ILE A 106 -30.73 -20.82 9.96
N ALA A 107 -31.27 -22.04 9.86
CA ALA A 107 -32.22 -22.37 8.83
C ALA A 107 -33.43 -21.53 9.21
N PHE A 108 -33.64 -20.45 8.47
CA PHE A 108 -34.85 -19.70 8.60
C PHE A 108 -35.93 -20.64 8.10
N LYS A 109 -36.54 -21.39 9.02
CA LYS A 109 -37.85 -21.98 8.80
C LYS A 109 -38.77 -20.78 8.81
N PRO A 110 -39.27 -20.33 7.64
CA PRO A 110 -40.40 -19.44 7.68
C PRO A 110 -41.43 -20.22 8.50
N THR A 111 -41.99 -19.61 9.53
CA THR A 111 -43.29 -20.11 9.95
C THR A 111 -44.10 -20.09 8.66
N GLU A 112 -44.63 -21.23 8.22
CA GLU A 112 -45.40 -21.40 6.97
C GLU A 112 -46.65 -20.50 6.89
N ARG A 113 -46.78 -19.50 7.76
CA ARG A 113 -47.58 -18.31 7.50
C ARG A 113 -46.90 -17.47 6.42
N ARG A 114 -47.16 -17.90 5.18
CA ARG A 114 -47.23 -17.07 3.97
C ARG A 114 -48.40 -16.06 4.01
N GLU A 115 -48.92 -15.77 5.19
CA GLU A 115 -49.77 -14.59 5.35
C GLU A 115 -48.82 -13.39 5.28
N PRO A 116 -49.05 -12.40 4.40
CA PRO A 116 -48.44 -11.10 4.65
C PRO A 116 -48.72 -10.77 6.11
N VAL A 117 -47.75 -10.24 6.85
CA VAL A 117 -48.06 -9.51 8.09
C VAL A 117 -48.73 -8.21 7.64
N ALA A 118 -49.89 -8.34 6.99
CA ALA A 118 -50.81 -7.26 6.69
C ALA A 118 -51.45 -6.75 7.98
N ASP A 119 -51.34 -7.54 9.05
CA ASP A 119 -51.82 -7.16 10.35
C ASP A 119 -50.71 -6.52 11.19
N HIS A 120 -50.54 -5.21 11.01
CA HIS A 120 -49.70 -4.38 11.88
C HIS A 120 -50.10 -4.50 13.36
N GLN A 121 -51.29 -5.05 13.67
CA GLN A 121 -51.71 -5.37 15.03
C GLN A 121 -50.72 -6.26 15.77
N LEU A 122 -50.11 -7.24 15.09
CA LEU A 122 -49.06 -8.08 15.71
C LEU A 122 -47.89 -7.21 16.21
N PHE A 123 -47.48 -6.21 15.43
CA PHE A 123 -46.44 -5.27 15.84
C PHE A 123 -46.94 -4.39 16.99
N TYR A 124 -48.15 -3.84 16.89
CA TYR A 124 -48.72 -2.97 17.91
C TYR A 124 -48.76 -3.67 19.27
N ASP A 125 -49.31 -4.87 19.32
CA ASP A 125 -49.46 -5.65 20.55
C ASP A 125 -48.09 -6.04 21.11
N SER A 126 -47.23 -6.63 20.27
CA SER A 126 -45.94 -7.19 20.71
C SER A 126 -44.91 -6.13 21.10
N LEU A 127 -44.97 -4.93 20.50
CA LEU A 127 -44.02 -3.84 20.76
C LEU A 127 -44.52 -2.83 21.80
N SER A 128 -45.80 -2.88 22.17
CA SER A 128 -46.41 -1.95 23.13
C SER A 128 -45.71 -1.91 24.49
N SER A 129 -45.17 -3.04 24.95
CA SER A 129 -44.48 -3.16 26.24
C SER A 129 -43.03 -2.66 26.23
N TYR A 130 -42.42 -2.51 25.05
CA TYR A 130 -41.00 -2.16 24.91
C TYR A 130 -40.76 -0.71 24.47
N GLY A 131 -41.81 0.04 24.20
CA GLY A 131 -41.73 1.38 23.65
C GLY A 131 -43.07 2.09 23.57
N SER A 132 -43.17 3.09 22.72
CA SER A 132 -44.38 3.88 22.57
C SER A 132 -44.70 4.11 21.10
N TRP A 133 -45.98 3.94 20.77
CA TRP A 133 -46.54 4.23 19.45
C TRP A 133 -47.08 5.66 19.41
N PHE A 134 -46.89 6.36 18.30
CA PHE A 134 -47.42 7.69 18.08
C PHE A 134 -47.49 8.03 16.59
N GLU A 135 -48.27 9.04 16.24
CA GLU A 135 -48.37 9.54 14.88
C GLU A 135 -47.30 10.61 14.61
N SER A 136 -46.53 10.42 13.54
CA SER A 136 -45.53 11.36 13.03
C SER A 136 -46.08 12.01 11.75
N PRO A 137 -46.04 13.35 11.62
CA PRO A 137 -46.51 14.04 10.42
C PRO A 137 -45.84 13.56 9.12
N ASP A 138 -44.57 13.17 9.19
CA ASP A 138 -43.77 12.79 8.03
C ASP A 138 -43.82 11.27 7.72
N TYR A 139 -44.18 10.44 8.70
CA TYR A 139 -44.01 8.98 8.62
C TYR A 139 -45.24 8.17 9.05
N GLY A 140 -46.35 8.82 9.42
CA GLY A 140 -47.55 8.17 9.91
C GLY A 140 -47.36 7.52 11.28
N TYR A 141 -47.99 6.37 11.52
CA TYR A 141 -47.97 5.72 12.82
C TYR A 141 -46.68 4.92 13.03
N VAL A 142 -45.85 5.39 13.95
CA VAL A 142 -44.47 4.93 14.17
C VAL A 142 -44.26 4.48 15.62
N TRP A 143 -43.22 3.70 15.84
CA TRP A 143 -42.84 3.21 17.16
C TRP A 143 -41.48 3.75 17.59
N GLN A 144 -41.33 4.04 18.88
CA GLN A 144 -40.05 4.41 19.48
C GLN A 144 -39.74 3.49 20.67
N PRO A 145 -38.57 2.81 20.69
CA PRO A 145 -38.19 2.00 21.83
C PRO A 145 -37.85 2.87 23.05
N ALA A 146 -38.10 2.33 24.24
CA ALA A 146 -37.63 2.95 25.48
C ALA A 146 -36.09 3.06 25.53
N ALA A 147 -35.38 2.21 24.77
CA ALA A 147 -33.92 2.20 24.64
C ALA A 147 -33.33 3.53 24.12
N VAL A 148 -34.11 4.35 23.41
CA VAL A 148 -33.68 5.70 22.96
C VAL A 148 -33.31 6.62 24.13
N ARG A 149 -33.75 6.31 25.36
CA ARG A 149 -33.35 7.05 26.56
C ARG A 149 -31.84 6.96 26.84
N ASP A 150 -31.17 5.92 26.36
CA ASP A 150 -29.71 5.82 26.35
C ASP A 150 -29.14 6.57 25.14
N SER A 151 -28.37 7.63 25.38
CA SER A 151 -27.80 8.46 24.31
C SER A 151 -26.82 7.73 23.40
N ASN A 152 -26.26 6.61 23.86
CA ASN A 152 -25.34 5.80 23.07
C ASN A 152 -26.06 4.73 22.24
N TRP A 153 -27.37 4.56 22.47
CA TRP A 153 -28.16 3.58 21.76
C TRP A 153 -28.47 4.03 20.33
N ARG A 154 -28.31 3.11 19.40
CA ARG A 154 -28.67 3.26 17.99
C ARG A 154 -29.05 1.88 17.43
N PRO A 155 -29.89 1.82 16.39
CA PRO A 155 -30.15 0.59 15.66
C PRO A 155 -28.85 -0.09 15.23
N TYR A 156 -28.84 -1.43 15.24
CA TYR A 156 -27.69 -2.25 14.81
C TYR A 156 -26.43 -2.07 15.67
N THR A 157 -26.60 -1.82 16.99
CA THR A 157 -25.47 -1.75 17.93
C THR A 157 -25.49 -2.76 19.07
N ARG A 158 -26.65 -3.39 19.34
CA ARG A 158 -26.81 -4.44 20.36
C ARG A 158 -27.22 -5.75 19.70
N GLY A 159 -26.23 -6.55 19.33
CA GLY A 159 -26.40 -7.78 18.58
C GLY A 159 -25.18 -8.11 17.72
N SER A 160 -25.38 -8.98 16.74
CA SER A 160 -24.32 -9.44 15.84
C SER A 160 -24.84 -9.66 14.41
N TRP A 161 -23.94 -9.54 13.44
CA TRP A 161 -24.20 -9.95 12.06
C TRP A 161 -24.02 -11.47 11.94
N ALA A 162 -25.03 -12.14 11.40
CA ALA A 162 -24.98 -13.57 11.08
C ALA A 162 -25.17 -13.79 9.58
N CYS A 163 -24.44 -14.74 9.03
CA CYS A 163 -24.65 -15.16 7.64
C CYS A 163 -25.93 -15.99 7.55
N SER A 164 -26.82 -15.64 6.62
CA SER A 164 -28.00 -16.42 6.26
C SER A 164 -28.02 -16.74 4.77
N ASP A 165 -28.94 -17.62 4.37
CA ASP A 165 -29.22 -17.95 2.96
C ASP A 165 -29.69 -16.75 2.12
N ARG A 166 -30.03 -15.63 2.76
CA ARG A 166 -30.48 -14.38 2.14
C ARG A 166 -29.49 -13.21 2.35
N GLY A 167 -28.27 -13.49 2.83
CA GLY A 167 -27.21 -12.50 3.07
C GLY A 167 -26.97 -12.23 4.55
N TRP A 168 -26.30 -11.12 4.87
CA TRP A 168 -26.02 -10.74 6.26
C TRP A 168 -27.29 -10.29 6.99
N ALA A 169 -27.73 -11.13 7.92
CA ALA A 169 -28.85 -10.86 8.80
C ALA A 169 -28.39 -10.27 10.14
N TRP A 170 -29.13 -9.30 10.66
CA TRP A 170 -28.87 -8.79 12.00
C TRP A 170 -29.58 -9.64 13.04
N VAL A 171 -28.82 -10.21 13.99
CA VAL A 171 -29.34 -10.94 15.13
C VAL A 171 -29.24 -10.03 16.35
N SER A 172 -30.36 -9.50 16.78
CA SER A 172 -30.43 -8.55 17.89
C SER A 172 -30.55 -9.25 19.24
N ASP A 173 -29.90 -8.68 20.25
CA ASP A 173 -30.07 -9.07 21.67
C ASP A 173 -31.32 -8.41 22.30
N GLU A 174 -32.05 -7.61 21.53
CA GLU A 174 -33.16 -6.80 22.01
C GLU A 174 -34.50 -7.52 21.78
N PRO A 175 -35.43 -7.46 22.75
CA PRO A 175 -36.67 -8.24 22.69
C PRO A 175 -37.61 -7.82 21.55
N PHE A 176 -37.43 -6.62 21.01
CA PHE A 176 -38.16 -6.08 19.86
C PHE A 176 -37.45 -6.28 18.52
N GLY A 177 -36.25 -6.89 18.53
CA GLY A 177 -35.38 -6.95 17.36
C GLY A 177 -35.93 -7.81 16.22
N TRP A 178 -36.67 -8.87 16.55
CA TRP A 178 -37.30 -9.77 15.57
C TRP A 178 -38.23 -9.04 14.60
N ALA A 179 -38.89 -7.97 15.05
CA ALA A 179 -39.76 -7.15 14.22
C ALA A 179 -38.98 -6.00 13.60
N THR A 180 -38.32 -5.21 14.43
CA THR A 180 -37.87 -3.87 14.03
C THR A 180 -36.67 -3.86 13.10
N TYR A 181 -35.84 -4.89 13.12
CA TYR A 181 -34.68 -5.00 12.22
C TYR A 181 -35.01 -5.65 10.87
N HIS A 182 -36.20 -6.24 10.76
CA HIS A 182 -36.57 -7.07 9.62
C HIS A 182 -37.82 -6.59 8.86
N TYR A 183 -38.81 -6.05 9.56
CA TYR A 183 -40.13 -5.67 9.03
C TYR A 183 -40.35 -4.16 9.03
N GLY A 184 -39.33 -3.36 8.79
CA GLY A 184 -39.49 -1.90 8.79
C GLY A 184 -38.16 -1.17 8.74
N ARG A 185 -38.25 0.16 8.86
CA ARG A 185 -37.09 1.03 8.64
C ARG A 185 -36.87 1.97 9.82
N TRP A 186 -35.62 2.10 10.23
CA TRP A 186 -35.20 3.05 11.23
C TRP A 186 -34.94 4.43 10.60
N THR A 187 -35.43 5.49 11.23
CA THR A 187 -35.12 6.87 10.86
C THR A 187 -34.79 7.70 12.10
N LEU A 188 -33.88 8.65 11.96
CA LEU A 188 -33.45 9.53 13.05
C LEU A 188 -34.19 10.87 12.93
N VAL A 189 -35.07 11.16 13.89
CA VAL A 189 -35.84 12.40 13.94
C VAL A 189 -35.18 13.39 14.90
N ARG A 190 -34.93 14.61 14.41
CA ARG A 190 -34.34 15.69 15.23
C ARG A 190 -35.21 15.98 16.45
N GLY A 191 -34.56 16.06 17.62
CA GLY A 191 -35.23 16.36 18.89
C GLY A 191 -35.98 15.18 19.53
N ARG A 192 -36.07 14.02 18.86
CA ARG A 192 -36.76 12.83 19.39
C ARG A 192 -35.89 11.57 19.41
N GLY A 193 -34.93 11.46 18.51
CA GLY A 193 -34.06 10.28 18.38
C GLY A 193 -34.58 9.29 17.34
N TRP A 194 -34.18 8.03 17.47
CA TRP A 194 -34.52 6.98 16.52
C TRP A 194 -35.99 6.55 16.66
N ILE A 195 -36.64 6.37 15.52
CA ILE A 195 -38.00 5.86 15.41
C ILE A 195 -38.04 4.76 14.35
N TRP A 196 -38.95 3.83 14.51
CA TRP A 196 -39.18 2.72 13.60
C TRP A 196 -40.48 2.92 12.83
N VAL A 197 -40.38 2.85 11.50
CA VAL A 197 -41.50 2.90 10.56
C VAL A 197 -41.84 1.46 10.17
N PRO A 198 -43.03 0.95 10.53
CA PRO A 198 -43.46 -0.40 10.18
C PRO A 198 -43.50 -0.62 8.66
N GLY A 199 -43.18 -1.83 8.24
CA GLY A 199 -43.37 -2.34 6.90
C GLY A 199 -43.85 -3.79 6.93
N SER A 200 -44.39 -4.27 5.82
CA SER A 200 -44.90 -5.63 5.71
C SER A 200 -43.90 -6.60 5.07
N GLU A 201 -42.81 -6.08 4.51
CA GLU A 201 -41.77 -6.87 3.83
C GLU A 201 -40.65 -7.23 4.80
N TRP A 202 -40.28 -8.51 4.81
CA TRP A 202 -39.13 -9.00 5.57
C TRP A 202 -37.83 -8.84 4.78
N ALA A 203 -36.79 -8.34 5.43
CA ALA A 203 -35.42 -8.38 4.93
C ALA A 203 -34.44 -8.87 6.02
N PRO A 204 -33.31 -9.51 5.65
CA PRO A 204 -32.28 -9.92 6.61
C PRO A 204 -31.71 -8.72 7.37
N SER A 205 -31.59 -7.58 6.68
CA SER A 205 -31.36 -6.27 7.25
C SER A 205 -31.75 -5.18 6.25
N TRP A 206 -32.08 -3.99 6.76
CA TRP A 206 -32.35 -2.81 5.93
C TRP A 206 -31.12 -1.89 5.86
N CYS A 207 -29.99 -2.49 5.48
CA CYS A 207 -28.69 -1.81 5.35
C CYS A 207 -28.16 -1.90 3.92
N THR A 208 -27.36 -0.91 3.54
CA THR A 208 -26.53 -0.91 2.34
C THR A 208 -25.09 -1.23 2.73
N TRP A 209 -24.48 -2.15 1.99
CA TRP A 209 -23.10 -2.59 2.21
C TRP A 209 -22.13 -1.85 1.28
N ARG A 210 -20.92 -1.60 1.78
CA ARG A 210 -19.78 -1.11 1.02
C ARG A 210 -18.56 -1.93 1.40
N GLU A 211 -17.85 -2.39 0.39
CA GLU A 211 -16.64 -3.17 0.53
C GLU A 211 -15.47 -2.45 -0.16
N SER A 212 -14.30 -2.54 0.47
CA SER A 212 -13.00 -2.16 -0.05
C SER A 212 -11.99 -3.23 0.35
N ASN A 213 -10.80 -3.23 -0.25
CA ASN A 213 -9.78 -4.26 0.00
C ASN A 213 -9.45 -4.47 1.49
N ASP A 214 -9.57 -3.43 2.32
CA ASP A 214 -9.20 -3.48 3.74
C ASP A 214 -10.38 -3.34 4.72
N HIS A 215 -11.57 -2.95 4.23
CA HIS A 215 -12.70 -2.59 5.10
C HIS A 215 -14.05 -2.99 4.52
N ILE A 216 -14.92 -3.49 5.39
CA ILE A 216 -16.36 -3.68 5.13
C ILE A 216 -17.13 -2.69 6.02
N GLY A 217 -17.99 -1.89 5.40
CA GLY A 217 -18.86 -0.94 6.07
C GLY A 217 -20.33 -1.18 5.70
N TRP A 218 -21.22 -0.82 6.62
CA TRP A 218 -22.66 -0.83 6.38
C TRP A 218 -23.26 0.51 6.80
N ALA A 219 -24.31 0.93 6.11
CA ALA A 219 -25.11 2.09 6.46
C ALA A 219 -26.59 1.76 6.36
N LEU A 220 -27.41 2.33 7.24
CA LEU A 220 -28.86 2.21 7.15
C LEU A 220 -29.37 2.70 5.80
N SER A 221 -30.19 1.89 5.14
CA SER A 221 -30.82 2.28 3.89
C SER A 221 -31.80 3.43 4.16
N ARG A 222 -31.56 4.57 3.53
CA ARG A 222 -32.39 5.77 3.71
C ARG A 222 -33.80 5.49 3.20
N LEU A 223 -34.84 5.85 3.98
CA LEU A 223 -36.20 5.90 3.44
C LEU A 223 -36.21 6.84 2.23
N ARG A 224 -36.59 6.32 1.07
CA ARG A 224 -37.14 7.14 -0.01
C ARG A 224 -38.65 7.09 0.15
N LEU A 225 -39.26 8.25 0.40
CA LEU A 225 -40.70 8.47 0.30
C LEU A 225 -41.04 8.71 -1.19
#